data_AF-K9AL47-F1
#
_entry.id   AF-K9AL47-F1
#
_cell.length_a   1.000
_cell.length_b   1.000
_cell.length_c   1.000
_cell.angle_alpha   90.00
_cell.angle_beta   90.00
_cell.angle_gamma   90.00
#
_symmetry.space_group_name_H-M   'P 1'
#
loop_
_entity.id
_entity.type
_entity.pdbx_description
1 polymer ?
#
loop_
_entity_poly.entity_id
_entity_poly.type
_entity_poly.pdbx_seq_one_letter_code
_entity_poly.pdbx_strand_id
1 'polypeptide(L)'
;MIHLILALLPLVIVLACLLILKFSALKTGIITFTILAILVLINTPYQITFYKVVESSVNGILISSIAAYVIFFGVLLFHLMNESGKIQDISTQIKLLTNDQVLQVIILVVCISPLIESTSGFGTAFLVITPILMSLEINHYKAACIGILSLLAVPWGGFSYRYCYWD
;
A
#
# COMPACT_ATOMS: atom_id res chain seq x y z
N MET A 1 -30.05 -3.31 -12.42
CA MET A 1 -29.01 -3.19 -13.47
C MET A 1 -28.26 -1.86 -13.38
N ILE A 2 -28.91 -0.71 -13.58
CA ILE A 2 -28.28 0.63 -13.55
C ILE A 2 -27.51 0.94 -12.25
N HIS A 3 -28.06 0.63 -11.08
CA HIS A 3 -27.38 0.86 -9.79
C HIS A 3 -26.04 0.11 -9.65
N LEU A 4 -25.95 -1.10 -10.22
CA LEU A 4 -24.76 -1.94 -10.15
C LEU A 4 -23.66 -1.38 -11.06
N ILE A 5 -24.03 -0.94 -12.27
CA ILE A 5 -23.11 -0.31 -13.22
C ILE A 5 -22.52 0.98 -12.63
N LEU A 6 -23.34 1.81 -11.99
CA LEU A 6 -22.89 3.04 -11.33
C LEU A 6 -21.97 2.77 -10.14
N ALA A 7 -22.24 1.73 -9.35
CA ALA A 7 -21.37 1.35 -8.23
C ALA A 7 -20.00 0.83 -8.69
N LEU A 8 -19.94 0.17 -9.86
CA LEU A 8 -18.70 -0.32 -10.46
C LEU A 8 -17.89 0.76 -11.20
N LEU A 9 -18.53 1.85 -11.60
CA LEU A 9 -17.91 2.93 -12.36
C LEU A 9 -16.61 3.49 -11.74
N PRO A 10 -16.53 3.86 -10.45
CA PRO A 10 -15.28 4.35 -9.85
C PRO A 10 -14.12 3.36 -10.01
N LEU A 11 -14.38 2.07 -9.82
CA LEU A 11 -13.38 1.01 -9.96
C LEU A 11 -12.89 0.92 -11.41
N VAL A 12 -13.83 0.89 -12.37
CA VAL A 12 -13.52 0.77 -13.79
C VAL A 12 -12.71 1.95 -14.29
N ILE A 13 -13.05 3.19 -13.88
CA ILE A 13 -12.31 4.40 -14.27
C ILE A 13 -10.87 4.33 -13.75
N VAL A 14 -10.67 3.96 -12.49
CA VAL A 14 -9.32 3.84 -11.90
C VAL A 14 -8.50 2.78 -12.62
N LEU A 15 -9.06 1.59 -12.84
CA LEU A 15 -8.38 0.50 -13.54
C LEU A 15 -8.05 0.86 -14.98
N ALA A 16 -8.97 1.50 -15.71
CA ALA A 16 -8.72 1.95 -17.08
C ALA A 16 -7.62 3.01 -17.15
N CYS A 17 -7.63 4.00 -16.24
CA CYS A 17 -6.60 5.03 -16.20
C CYS A 17 -5.21 4.49 -15.87
N LEU A 18 -5.10 3.54 -14.94
CA LEU A 18 -3.82 2.98 -14.52
C LEU A 18 -3.28 1.92 -15.48
N LEU A 19 -4.11 0.98 -15.91
CA LEU A 19 -3.66 -0.18 -16.69
C LEU A 19 -3.59 0.12 -18.19
N ILE A 20 -4.60 0.82 -18.72
CA ILE A 20 -4.73 1.05 -20.16
C ILE A 20 -4.04 2.36 -20.53
N LEU A 21 -4.43 3.47 -19.88
CA LEU A 21 -3.90 4.80 -20.19
C LEU A 21 -2.54 5.08 -19.54
N LYS A 22 -2.11 4.23 -18.58
CA LYS A 22 -0.83 4.34 -17.85
C LYS A 22 -0.60 5.72 -17.23
N PHE A 23 -1.68 6.36 -16.78
CA PHE A 23 -1.58 7.65 -16.10
C PHE A 23 -0.98 7.49 -14.71
N SER A 24 -0.28 8.54 -14.26
CA SER A 24 0.21 8.62 -12.87
C SER A 24 -0.97 8.57 -11.88
N ALA A 25 -0.74 7.98 -10.70
CA ALA A 25 -1.74 7.86 -9.64
C ALA A 25 -2.43 9.19 -9.31
N LEU A 26 -1.69 10.30 -9.30
CA LEU A 26 -2.25 11.64 -9.08
C LEU A 26 -3.25 12.05 -10.16
N LYS A 27 -2.88 11.85 -11.44
CA LYS A 27 -3.77 12.17 -12.58
C LYS A 27 -5.04 11.33 -12.52
N THR A 28 -4.89 10.03 -12.29
CA THR A 28 -6.03 9.11 -12.14
C THR A 28 -6.94 9.53 -10.99
N GLY A 29 -6.38 9.89 -9.83
CA GLY A 29 -7.15 10.36 -8.69
C GLY A 29 -7.98 11.60 -9.00
N ILE A 30 -7.36 12.62 -9.62
CA ILE A 30 -8.05 13.86 -10.01
C ILE A 30 -9.17 13.58 -11.03
N ILE A 31 -8.89 12.79 -12.06
CA ILE A 31 -9.86 12.45 -13.11
C ILE A 31 -11.05 11.71 -12.50
N THR A 32 -10.79 10.64 -11.73
CA THR A 32 -11.84 9.84 -11.09
C THR A 32 -12.68 10.68 -10.14
N PHE A 33 -12.04 11.49 -9.28
CA PHE A 33 -12.76 12.37 -8.37
C PHE A 33 -13.67 13.35 -9.11
N THR A 34 -13.15 14.00 -10.16
CA THR A 34 -13.91 14.99 -10.94
C THR A 34 -15.12 14.34 -11.62
N ILE A 35 -14.93 13.17 -12.25
CA ILE A 35 -16.02 12.44 -12.91
C ILE A 35 -17.10 12.05 -11.89
N LEU A 36 -16.70 11.52 -10.73
CA LEU A 36 -17.64 11.11 -9.68
C LEU A 36 -18.39 12.30 -9.06
N ALA A 37 -17.69 13.41 -8.81
CA ALA A 37 -18.30 14.62 -8.28
C ALA A 37 -19.39 15.14 -9.24
N ILE A 38 -19.12 15.17 -10.54
CA ILE A 38 -20.10 15.58 -11.57
C ILE A 38 -21.28 14.60 -11.58
N LEU A 39 -21.01 13.30 -11.60
CA LEU A 39 -22.03 12.26 -11.73
C LEU A 39 -23.04 12.29 -10.57
N VAL A 40 -22.54 12.54 -9.36
CA VAL A 40 -23.33 12.58 -8.13
C VAL A 40 -24.12 13.90 -7.98
N LEU A 41 -23.66 14.98 -8.62
CA LEU A 41 -24.37 16.28 -8.63
C LEU A 41 -25.47 16.35 -9.70
N ILE A 42 -25.34 15.59 -10.79
CA ILE A 42 -26.38 15.43 -11.82
C ILE A 42 -27.47 14.48 -11.28
N ASN A 43 -28.73 14.66 -11.71
CA ASN A 43 -29.94 13.89 -11.33
C ASN A 43 -29.80 12.38 -11.59
N THR A 44 -28.97 11.73 -10.79
CA THR A 44 -28.62 10.32 -10.81
C THR A 44 -29.30 9.67 -9.61
N PRO A 45 -29.60 8.35 -9.61
CA PRO A 45 -30.14 7.65 -8.43
C PRO A 45 -29.35 7.82 -7.12
N TYR A 46 -28.08 8.26 -7.18
CA TYR A 46 -27.22 8.55 -6.03
C TYR A 46 -27.02 10.04 -5.79
N GLN A 47 -27.98 10.89 -6.18
CA GLN A 47 -27.87 12.33 -6.01
C GLN A 47 -27.69 12.68 -4.53
N ILE A 48 -26.61 13.42 -4.23
CA ILE A 48 -26.40 13.98 -2.90
C ILE A 48 -26.27 15.50 -3.00
N THR A 49 -26.61 16.18 -1.90
CA THR A 49 -26.46 17.63 -1.78
C THR A 49 -24.99 18.02 -1.92
N PHE A 50 -24.72 19.19 -2.51
CA PHE A 50 -23.37 19.75 -2.61
C PHE A 50 -22.60 19.73 -1.28
N TYR A 51 -23.29 20.00 -0.17
CA TYR A 51 -22.72 19.93 1.17
C TYR A 51 -22.09 18.56 1.49
N LYS A 52 -22.75 17.45 1.13
CA LYS A 52 -22.24 16.09 1.35
C LYS A 52 -21.02 15.77 0.47
N VAL A 53 -20.92 16.37 -0.72
CA VAL A 53 -19.73 16.24 -1.59
C VAL A 53 -18.53 16.90 -0.91
N VAL A 54 -18.72 18.09 -0.34
CA VAL A 54 -17.65 18.80 0.38
C VAL A 54 -17.22 18.02 1.62
N GLU A 55 -18.19 17.56 2.43
CA GLU A 55 -17.92 16.74 3.61
C GLU A 55 -17.14 15.46 3.27
N SER A 56 -17.55 14.75 2.21
CA SER A 56 -16.87 13.54 1.74
C SER A 56 -15.47 13.84 1.22
N SER A 57 -15.28 15.00 0.59
CA SER A 57 -13.97 15.45 0.11
C SER A 57 -13.02 15.74 1.27
N VAL A 58 -13.50 16.43 2.31
CA VAL A 58 -12.73 16.68 3.54
C VAL A 58 -12.37 15.38 4.23
N ASN A 59 -13.32 14.44 4.37
CA ASN A 59 -13.04 13.11 4.90
C ASN A 59 -11.97 12.37 4.08
N GLY A 60 -12.06 12.42 2.74
CA GLY A 60 -11.05 11.83 1.87
C GLY A 60 -9.65 12.44 2.06
N ILE A 61 -9.56 13.77 2.22
CA ILE A 61 -8.31 14.47 2.51
C ILE A 61 -7.75 14.05 3.89
N LEU A 62 -8.59 13.96 4.91
CA LEU A 62 -8.16 13.54 6.25
C LEU A 62 -7.61 12.10 6.24
N ILE A 63 -8.32 11.17 5.62
CA ILE A 63 -7.90 9.77 5.50
C ILE A 63 -6.57 9.65 4.75
N SER A 64 -6.45 10.35 3.61
CA SER A 64 -5.21 10.33 2.83
C SER A 64 -4.04 11.01 3.54
N SER A 65 -4.29 12.04 4.36
CA SER A 65 -3.26 12.71 5.16
C SER A 65 -2.66 11.79 6.21
N ILE A 66 -3.47 10.92 6.83
CA ILE A 66 -2.99 9.90 7.77
C ILE A 66 -2.01 8.95 7.06
N ALA A 67 -2.38 8.44 5.88
CA ALA A 67 -1.50 7.57 5.10
C ALA A 67 -0.21 8.28 4.69
N ALA A 68 -0.30 9.54 4.24
CA ALA A 68 0.86 10.34 3.86
C ALA A 68 1.82 10.58 5.04
N TYR A 69 1.28 10.85 6.23
CA TYR A 69 2.05 10.99 7.46
C TYR A 69 2.83 9.71 7.79
N VAL A 70 2.17 8.55 7.74
CA VAL A 70 2.82 7.24 8.03
C VAL A 70 3.94 6.95 7.04
N ILE A 71 3.70 7.16 5.73
CA ILE A 71 4.72 6.92 4.69
C ILE A 71 5.89 7.89 4.86
N PHE A 72 5.62 9.17 5.14
CA PHE A 72 6.66 10.17 5.35
C PHE A 72 7.60 9.80 6.50
N PHE A 73 7.06 9.49 7.67
CA PHE A 73 7.88 9.07 8.82
C PHE A 73 8.55 7.71 8.59
N GLY A 74 7.90 6.79 7.87
CA GLY A 74 8.50 5.51 7.48
C GLY A 74 9.73 5.68 6.59
N VAL A 75 9.65 6.54 5.57
CA VAL A 75 10.78 6.84 4.68
C VAL A 75 11.88 7.60 5.42
N LEU A 76 11.52 8.50 6.33
CA LEU A 76 12.49 9.21 7.18
C LEU A 76 13.25 8.24 8.09
N LEU A 77 12.53 7.35 8.78
CA LEU A 77 13.11 6.33 9.66
C LEU A 77 13.97 5.34 8.86
N PHE A 78 13.55 4.97 7.67
CA PHE A 78 14.36 4.17 6.74
C PHE A 78 15.71 4.83 6.44
N HIS A 79 15.71 6.11 6.06
CA HIS A 79 16.96 6.82 5.74
C HIS A 79 17.84 6.94 6.99
N LEU A 80 17.24 7.22 8.15
CA LEU A 80 17.96 7.28 9.42
C LEU A 80 18.61 5.93 9.77
N MET A 81 17.91 4.82 9.60
CA MET A 81 18.44 3.47 9.85
C MET A 81 19.53 3.08 8.84
N ASN A 82 19.40 3.51 7.59
CA ASN A 82 20.39 3.27 6.55
C ASN A 82 21.71 3.98 6.86
N GLU A 83 21.65 5.27 7.21
CA GLU A 83 22.84 6.04 7.62
C GLU A 83 23.44 5.55 8.94
N SER A 84 22.61 5.01 9.84
CA SER A 84 23.08 4.45 11.12
C SER A 84 23.69 3.03 10.99
N GLY A 85 23.71 2.43 9.80
CA GLY A 85 24.20 1.06 9.57
C GLY A 85 23.34 -0.04 10.20
N LYS A 86 22.16 0.30 10.75
CA LYS A 86 21.29 -0.65 11.48
C LYS A 86 20.65 -1.68 10.54
N ILE A 87 20.49 -1.33 9.27
CA ILE A 87 19.98 -2.24 8.24
C ILE A 87 20.98 -3.40 8.02
N GLN A 88 22.29 -3.10 8.00
CA GLN A 88 23.35 -4.11 7.92
C GLN A 88 23.35 -5.03 9.14
N ASP A 89 23.16 -4.49 10.35
CA ASP A 89 23.07 -5.32 11.57
C ASP A 89 21.94 -6.38 11.46
N ILE A 90 20.76 -5.97 10.97
CA ILE A 90 19.61 -6.88 10.76
C ILE A 90 19.94 -7.94 9.70
N SER A 91 20.59 -7.52 8.62
CA SER A 91 21.04 -8.42 7.55
C SER A 91 21.97 -9.51 8.06
N THR A 92 22.96 -9.13 8.88
CA THR A 92 23.93 -10.05 9.46
C THR A 92 23.25 -11.07 10.37
N GLN A 93 22.28 -10.65 11.18
CA GLN A 93 21.49 -11.57 12.01
C GLN A 93 20.72 -12.60 11.16
N ILE A 94 20.13 -12.17 10.04
CA ILE A 94 19.45 -13.08 9.12
C ILE A 94 20.43 -14.06 8.45
N LYS A 95 21.62 -13.60 8.04
CA LYS A 95 22.69 -14.47 7.51
C LYS A 95 23.17 -15.50 8.54
N LEU A 96 23.19 -15.15 9.84
CA LEU A 96 23.55 -16.08 10.91
C LEU A 96 22.50 -17.18 11.13
N LEU A 97 21.21 -16.88 10.93
CA LEU A 97 20.15 -17.89 11.04
C LEU A 97 20.22 -18.91 9.90
N THR A 98 20.64 -18.49 8.71
CA THR A 98 20.59 -19.32 7.51
C THR A 98 21.54 -18.76 6.46
N ASN A 99 22.35 -19.64 5.86
CA ASN A 99 23.29 -19.28 4.81
C ASN A 99 22.68 -19.37 3.39
N ASP A 100 21.47 -19.94 3.25
CA ASP A 100 20.74 -20.05 1.98
C ASP A 100 19.93 -18.77 1.68
N GLN A 101 20.30 -18.10 0.59
CA GLN A 101 19.66 -16.87 0.13
C GLN A 101 18.16 -17.04 -0.18
N VAL A 102 17.71 -18.21 -0.63
CA VAL A 102 16.29 -18.48 -0.92
C VAL A 102 15.50 -18.50 0.38
N LEU A 103 16.01 -19.19 1.40
CA LEU A 103 15.33 -19.30 2.68
C LEU A 103 15.31 -17.94 3.42
N GLN A 104 16.36 -17.12 3.30
CA GLN A 104 16.35 -15.73 3.81
C GLN A 104 15.24 -14.88 3.17
N VAL A 105 15.08 -14.97 1.83
CA VAL A 105 14.01 -14.28 1.11
C VAL A 105 12.63 -14.77 1.58
N ILE A 106 12.45 -16.08 1.75
CA ILE A 106 11.18 -16.66 2.23
C ILE A 106 10.85 -16.14 3.63
N ILE A 107 11.81 -16.12 4.56
CA ILE A 107 11.60 -15.60 5.93
C ILE A 107 11.16 -14.13 5.87
N LEU A 108 11.84 -13.30 5.08
CA LEU A 108 11.48 -11.89 4.93
C LEU A 108 10.10 -11.71 4.32
N VAL A 109 9.81 -12.40 3.21
CA VAL A 109 8.58 -12.25 2.44
C VAL A 109 7.36 -12.83 3.17
N VAL A 110 7.50 -14.00 3.79
CA VAL A 110 6.38 -14.75 4.37
C VAL A 110 6.19 -14.45 5.85
N CYS A 111 7.27 -14.20 6.61
CA CYS A 111 7.16 -13.95 8.06
C CYS A 111 7.17 -12.45 8.37
N ILE A 112 8.17 -11.71 7.89
CA ILE A 112 8.35 -10.29 8.27
C ILE A 112 7.38 -9.39 7.52
N SER A 113 7.14 -9.61 6.22
CA SER A 113 6.27 -8.76 5.39
C SER A 113 4.86 -8.65 5.98
N PRO A 114 4.18 -9.78 6.27
CA PRO A 114 2.82 -9.71 6.76
C PRO A 114 2.77 -9.20 8.20
N LEU A 115 3.80 -9.44 9.02
CA LEU A 115 3.90 -8.89 10.37
C LEU A 115 3.93 -7.36 10.37
N ILE A 116 4.84 -6.78 9.59
CA ILE A 116 4.97 -5.31 9.48
C ILE A 116 3.68 -4.71 8.94
N GLU A 117 3.13 -5.30 7.88
CA GLU A 117 1.93 -4.77 7.25
C GLU A 117 0.68 -4.91 8.12
N SER A 118 0.55 -6.00 8.90
CA SER A 118 -0.54 -6.14 9.87
C SER A 118 -0.52 -5.08 10.96
N THR A 119 0.66 -4.54 11.29
CA THR A 119 0.76 -3.43 12.27
C THR A 119 0.53 -2.05 11.66
N SER A 120 0.71 -1.89 10.35
CA SER A 120 0.63 -0.58 9.69
C SER A 120 -0.61 -0.38 8.81
N GLY A 121 -0.93 -1.35 7.93
CA GLY A 121 -2.05 -1.32 7.00
C GLY A 121 -1.89 -0.39 5.78
N PHE A 122 -0.68 0.10 5.48
CA PHE A 122 -0.44 1.11 4.42
C PHE A 122 0.59 0.72 3.35
N GLY A 123 0.89 -0.56 3.17
CA GLY A 123 1.91 -1.08 2.25
C GLY A 123 3.34 -0.79 2.71
N THR A 124 3.56 -0.55 4.01
CA THR A 124 4.86 -0.16 4.56
C THR A 124 5.86 -1.31 4.60
N ALA A 125 5.40 -2.56 4.48
CA ALA A 125 6.28 -3.73 4.47
C ALA A 125 7.34 -3.66 3.35
N PHE A 126 6.98 -3.12 2.18
CA PHE A 126 7.92 -2.88 1.08
C PHE A 126 9.10 -2.01 1.51
N LEU A 127 8.83 -0.90 2.23
CA LEU A 127 9.86 0.04 2.69
C LEU A 127 10.88 -0.61 3.64
N VAL A 128 10.46 -1.61 4.41
CA VAL A 128 11.32 -2.32 5.38
C VAL A 128 12.07 -3.48 4.74
N ILE A 129 11.41 -4.26 3.87
CA ILE A 129 12.01 -5.49 3.32
C ILE A 129 13.01 -5.21 2.22
N THR A 130 12.71 -4.29 1.31
CA THR A 130 13.59 -3.97 0.18
C THR A 130 15.03 -3.61 0.59
N PRO A 131 15.30 -2.74 1.58
CA PRO A 131 16.68 -2.45 1.98
C PRO A 131 17.39 -3.64 2.63
N ILE A 132 16.65 -4.45 3.41
CA ILE A 132 17.22 -5.66 4.02
C ILE A 132 17.63 -6.63 2.91
N LEU A 133 16.80 -6.81 1.88
CA LEU A 133 17.18 -7.62 0.70
C LEU A 133 18.41 -7.05 -0.02
N MET A 134 18.50 -5.72 -0.20
CA MET A 134 19.68 -5.08 -0.81
C MET A 134 20.96 -5.33 0.01
N SER A 135 20.85 -5.35 1.35
CA SER A 135 21.97 -5.65 2.24
C SER A 135 22.40 -7.12 2.24
N LEU A 136 21.53 -8.04 1.80
CA LEU A 136 21.82 -9.47 1.62
C LEU A 136 22.53 -9.78 0.28
N GLU A 137 23.16 -8.78 -0.34
CA GLU A 137 23.86 -8.90 -1.64
C GLU A 137 22.93 -9.28 -2.81
N ILE A 138 21.61 -9.07 -2.65
CA ILE A 138 20.65 -9.23 -3.73
C ILE A 138 20.69 -7.98 -4.61
N ASN A 139 20.74 -8.18 -5.93
CA ASN A 139 20.67 -7.09 -6.90
C ASN A 139 19.49 -6.16 -6.61
N HIS A 140 19.74 -4.84 -6.58
CA HIS A 140 18.75 -3.79 -6.29
C HIS A 140 17.42 -3.95 -7.03
N TYR A 141 17.46 -4.31 -8.32
CA TYR A 141 16.24 -4.54 -9.11
C TYR A 141 15.47 -5.76 -8.63
N LYS A 142 16.17 -6.86 -8.33
CA LYS A 142 15.53 -8.07 -7.79
C LYS A 142 14.96 -7.81 -6.40
N ALA A 143 15.69 -7.09 -5.54
CA ALA A 143 15.23 -6.72 -4.21
C ALA A 143 13.97 -5.85 -4.25
N ALA A 144 13.89 -4.89 -5.18
CA ALA A 144 12.69 -4.08 -5.39
C ALA A 144 11.50 -4.93 -5.87
N CYS A 145 11.70 -5.80 -6.87
CA CYS A 145 10.65 -6.69 -7.35
C CYS A 145 10.15 -7.65 -6.26
N ILE A 146 11.07 -8.26 -5.50
CA ILE A 146 10.72 -9.17 -4.39
C ILE A 146 9.99 -8.42 -3.29
N GLY A 147 10.42 -7.19 -2.96
CA GLY A 147 9.72 -6.36 -1.98
C GLY A 147 8.30 -6.00 -2.43
N ILE A 148 8.07 -5.73 -3.72
CA ILE A 148 6.71 -5.49 -4.23
C ILE A 148 5.89 -6.79 -4.16
N LEU A 149 6.49 -7.93 -4.54
CA LEU A 149 5.84 -9.24 -4.45
C LEU A 149 5.53 -9.64 -3.00
N SER A 150 6.29 -9.16 -2.02
CA SER A 150 6.02 -9.44 -0.60
C SER A 150 4.70 -8.84 -0.12
N LEU A 151 4.18 -7.83 -0.81
CA LEU A 151 2.84 -7.29 -0.57
C LEU A 151 1.73 -8.26 -0.96
N LEU A 152 2.00 -9.27 -1.79
CA LEU A 152 1.04 -10.34 -2.10
C LEU A 152 0.91 -11.35 -0.95
N ALA A 153 1.92 -11.45 -0.08
CA ALA A 153 1.90 -12.32 1.09
C ALA A 153 1.19 -11.66 2.30
N VAL A 154 1.08 -10.34 2.31
CA VAL A 154 0.44 -9.54 3.36
C VAL A 154 -0.96 -10.02 3.76
N PRO A 155 -1.89 -10.35 2.84
CA PRO A 155 -3.24 -10.77 3.21
C PRO A 155 -3.26 -11.97 4.16
N TRP A 156 -2.21 -12.79 4.18
CA TRP A 156 -2.07 -13.93 5.09
C TRP A 156 -1.81 -13.49 6.54
N GLY A 157 -1.09 -12.38 6.77
CA GLY A 157 -0.85 -11.84 8.11
C GLY A 157 -2.09 -11.20 8.73
N GLY A 158 -2.97 -10.65 7.89
CA GLY A 158 -4.23 -10.01 8.29
C GLY A 158 -5.34 -10.98 8.71
N PHE A 159 -5.23 -12.26 8.34
CA PHE A 159 -6.15 -13.30 8.83
C PHE A 159 -6.15 -13.39 10.37
N SER A 160 -5.04 -13.06 11.02
CA SER A 160 -4.90 -13.09 12.48
C SER A 160 -5.77 -12.06 13.21
N TYR A 161 -6.02 -10.88 12.61
CA TYR A 161 -6.64 -9.75 13.29
C TYR A 161 -8.17 -9.73 13.20
N ARG A 162 -8.74 -10.42 12.20
CA ARG A 162 -10.16 -10.31 11.85
C ARG A 162 -11.08 -11.30 12.60
N TYR A 163 -10.50 -12.19 13.41
CA TYR A 163 -11.24 -13.10 14.30
C TYR A 163 -11.50 -12.53 15.71
N CYS A 164 -10.90 -11.39 16.08
CA CYS A 164 -10.99 -10.88 17.46
C CYS A 164 -12.03 -9.75 17.67
N TYR A 165 -12.83 -9.44 16.65
CA TYR A 165 -13.82 -8.33 16.69
C TYR A 165 -15.25 -8.77 16.29
N TRP A 166 -15.52 -10.08 16.24
CA TRP A 166 -16.83 -10.65 15.96
C TRP A 166 -17.25 -11.70 17.00
N ASP A 167 -16.92 -11.46 18.27
CA ASP A 167 -17.59 -12.04 19.44
C ASP A 167 -18.13 -10.90 20.32
#